data_AF-A0AA39P404-F1
#
_entry.id   AF-A0AA39P404-F1
#
_cell.length_a   1.000
_cell.length_b   1.000
_cell.length_c   1.000
_cell.angle_alpha   90.00
_cell.angle_beta   90.00
_cell.angle_gamma   90.00
#
_symmetry.space_group_name_H-M   'P 1'
#
loop_
_entity.id
_entity.type
_entity.pdbx_description
1 polymer ?
#
loop_
_entity_poly.entity_id
_entity_poly.type
_entity_poly.pdbx_seq_one_letter_code
_entity_poly.pdbx_strand_id
1 'polypeptide(L)'
;MHSCKHQEWALLRRWYDLATEYDLREDTSEVAFFPSVPSSPNNPMLAKALLFFALTVFGTLPYAKAESHTVKLVNQCGTGTPTLSQNFITLSTGADYTATGPFESAIAWLETDDCGFNGRYCTLVEITLKNPTAPGAGSSVDLSIIEPNNVFNVPASFSYFNGCEGEGKSCSSSDCVDAFHAATDWDALLQCEEDDVGLIITFC
;
A
#
# COMPACT_ATOMS: atom_id res chain seq x y z
N MET A 1 -21.24 0.66 23.43
CA MET A 1 -19.80 0.36 23.30
C MET A 1 -19.34 0.89 21.93
N HIS A 2 -19.00 2.18 21.83
CA HIS A 2 -18.60 2.82 20.54
C HIS A 2 -17.52 3.88 20.76
N SER A 3 -16.45 3.58 21.50
CA SER A 3 -15.47 4.62 21.89
C SER A 3 -13.99 4.24 21.73
N CYS A 4 -13.65 3.12 21.09
CA CYS A 4 -12.24 2.75 20.86
C CYS A 4 -11.76 2.85 19.40
N LYS A 5 -12.63 3.11 18.41
CA LYS A 5 -12.23 3.16 16.98
C LYS A 5 -11.51 4.46 16.56
N HIS A 6 -11.42 5.48 17.42
CA HIS A 6 -11.06 6.85 17.00
C HIS A 6 -9.66 7.35 17.41
N GLN A 7 -8.89 6.63 18.25
CA GLN A 7 -7.69 7.22 18.87
C GLN A 7 -6.34 6.83 18.26
N GLU A 8 -6.21 5.70 17.54
CA GLU A 8 -4.92 5.33 16.93
C GLU A 8 -4.61 6.08 15.63
N TRP A 9 -5.64 6.50 14.88
CA TRP A 9 -5.48 7.14 13.56
C TRP A 9 -5.05 8.63 13.62
N ALA A 10 -5.32 9.32 14.73
CA ALA A 10 -4.86 10.69 14.95
C ALA A 10 -3.33 10.76 15.17
N LEU A 11 -2.70 9.67 15.57
CA LEU A 11 -1.26 9.61 15.82
C LEU A 11 -0.46 9.43 14.52
N LEU A 12 -0.95 8.64 13.56
CA LEU A 12 -0.33 8.49 12.23
C LEU A 12 -0.39 9.78 11.39
N ARG A 13 -1.50 10.53 11.42
CA ARG A 13 -1.55 11.86 10.77
C ARG A 13 -0.65 12.90 11.43
N ARG A 14 -0.49 12.85 12.77
CA ARG A 14 0.49 13.69 13.48
C ARG A 14 1.94 13.36 13.11
N TRP A 15 2.22 12.13 12.67
CA TRP A 15 3.52 11.76 12.10
C TRP A 15 3.77 12.37 10.72
N TYR A 16 2.75 12.50 9.87
CA TYR A 16 2.89 13.18 8.56
C TYR A 16 3.19 14.67 8.72
N ASP A 17 2.49 15.35 9.65
CA ASP A 17 2.77 16.76 9.97
C ASP A 17 4.17 16.97 10.60
N LEU A 18 4.68 15.98 11.34
CA LEU A 18 6.03 16.02 11.94
C LEU A 18 7.15 15.65 10.96
N ALA A 19 6.87 14.83 9.93
CA ALA A 19 7.87 14.42 8.94
C ALA A 19 8.35 15.61 8.07
N THR A 20 7.50 16.62 7.86
CA THR A 20 7.90 17.89 7.20
C THR A 20 8.92 18.72 7.97
N GLU A 21 9.16 18.45 9.27
CA GLU A 21 10.11 19.21 10.09
C GLU A 21 11.47 18.51 10.26
N TYR A 22 11.61 17.24 9.87
CA TYR A 22 12.81 16.42 10.13
C TYR A 22 13.82 16.36 8.97
N ASP A 23 13.52 16.94 7.80
CA ASP A 23 14.35 16.93 6.57
C ASP A 23 15.63 17.82 6.63
N LEU A 24 16.18 18.08 7.82
CA LEU A 24 17.41 18.87 8.01
C LEU A 24 18.55 18.15 8.71
N ARG A 25 18.42 16.86 9.07
CA ARG A 25 19.51 16.14 9.74
C ARG A 25 19.53 14.64 9.45
N GLU A 26 20.17 14.26 8.35
CA GLU A 26 20.85 12.96 8.28
C GLU A 26 22.22 13.12 7.61
N ASP A 27 23.28 12.85 8.36
CA ASP A 27 24.61 12.57 7.82
C ASP A 27 25.24 11.34 8.52
N THR A 28 25.82 10.52 7.66
CA THR A 28 26.76 9.42 7.84
C THR A 28 26.36 8.10 8.51
N SER A 29 26.32 7.12 7.61
CA SER A 29 26.51 5.67 7.68
C SER A 29 27.66 5.12 8.54
N GLU A 30 27.41 3.99 9.21
CA GLU A 30 28.42 3.01 9.61
C GLU A 30 28.23 1.68 8.87
N VAL A 31 29.32 1.15 8.33
CA VAL A 31 29.39 -0.10 7.54
C VAL A 31 29.86 -1.24 8.45
N ALA A 32 29.05 -2.30 8.57
CA ALA A 32 29.39 -3.48 9.36
C ALA A 32 30.20 -4.54 8.56
N PHE A 33 31.19 -5.09 9.25
CA PHE A 33 32.25 -5.99 8.82
C PHE A 33 31.82 -7.47 8.95
N PHE A 34 31.99 -8.30 7.90
CA PHE A 34 31.78 -9.76 7.95
C PHE A 34 33.12 -10.51 7.97
N PRO A 35 33.35 -11.50 8.86
CA PRO A 35 34.50 -12.40 8.77
C PRO A 35 34.20 -13.64 7.91
N SER A 36 35.22 -14.07 7.16
CA SER A 36 35.26 -15.22 6.26
C SER A 36 35.56 -16.55 6.98
N VAL A 37 34.98 -17.65 6.48
CA VAL A 37 35.19 -19.03 6.95
C VAL A 37 36.27 -19.73 6.10
N PRO A 38 37.22 -20.50 6.69
CA PRO A 38 38.23 -21.21 5.92
C PRO A 38 37.77 -22.59 5.43
N SER A 39 38.17 -22.92 4.20
CA SER A 39 38.07 -24.23 3.55
C SER A 39 39.18 -25.19 4.01
N SER A 40 38.87 -26.48 4.18
CA SER A 40 39.85 -27.56 4.44
C SER A 40 39.66 -28.74 3.47
N PRO A 41 40.71 -29.50 3.11
CA PRO A 41 40.80 -30.14 1.80
C PRO A 41 40.48 -31.65 1.78
N ASN A 42 40.18 -32.07 0.55
CA ASN A 42 40.10 -33.40 -0.04
C ASN A 42 40.92 -34.52 0.64
N ASN A 43 40.30 -35.71 0.79
CA ASN A 43 40.98 -37.00 0.59
C ASN A 43 40.00 -38.06 0.04
N PRO A 44 40.43 -38.91 -0.91
CA PRO A 44 39.56 -39.84 -1.62
C PRO A 44 39.63 -41.29 -1.10
N MET A 45 38.50 -41.99 -1.30
CA MET A 45 38.30 -43.45 -1.29
C MET A 45 38.28 -44.19 0.05
N LEU A 46 37.16 -44.83 0.39
CA LEU A 46 36.95 -46.27 0.13
C LEU A 46 35.81 -46.83 1.00
N ALA A 47 34.79 -47.37 0.32
CA ALA A 47 33.89 -48.44 0.75
C ALA A 47 33.11 -48.32 2.08
N LYS A 48 31.77 -48.29 1.98
CA LYS A 48 30.92 -49.47 2.27
C LYS A 48 29.44 -49.12 2.05
N ALA A 49 28.79 -49.96 1.26
CA ALA A 49 27.36 -49.92 1.04
C ALA A 49 26.61 -50.06 2.38
N LEU A 50 25.84 -49.03 2.73
CA LEU A 50 24.72 -49.12 3.65
C LEU A 50 23.51 -48.65 2.85
N LEU A 51 22.65 -49.60 2.50
CA LEU A 51 21.36 -49.34 1.89
C LEU A 51 20.47 -48.68 2.96
N PHE A 52 20.53 -47.36 3.07
CA PHE A 52 19.58 -46.61 3.88
C PHE A 52 18.25 -46.56 3.11
N PHE A 53 17.21 -47.14 3.69
CA PHE A 53 15.83 -46.92 3.29
C PHE A 53 15.52 -45.44 3.57
N ALA A 54 15.79 -44.56 2.61
CA ALA A 54 15.40 -43.15 2.69
C ALA A 54 13.89 -43.10 2.42
N LEU A 55 13.10 -43.29 3.48
CA LEU A 55 11.68 -42.97 3.47
C LEU A 55 11.57 -41.44 3.34
N THR A 56 11.52 -40.94 2.11
CA THR A 56 11.21 -39.54 1.82
C THR A 56 9.76 -39.27 2.23
N VAL A 57 9.58 -38.92 3.50
CA VAL A 57 8.38 -38.19 3.94
C VAL A 57 8.41 -36.87 3.17
N PHE A 58 7.64 -36.78 2.09
CA PHE A 58 7.25 -35.50 1.52
C PHE A 58 6.37 -34.81 2.55
N GLY A 59 7.00 -34.14 3.52
CA GLY A 59 6.31 -33.23 4.41
C GLY A 59 5.72 -32.13 3.55
N THR A 60 4.40 -32.00 3.56
CA THR A 60 3.74 -30.80 3.06
C THR A 60 4.21 -29.65 3.93
N LEU A 61 5.21 -28.89 3.47
CA LEU A 61 5.54 -27.62 4.10
C LEU A 61 4.28 -26.76 4.05
N PRO A 62 3.72 -26.31 5.19
CA PRO A 62 2.64 -25.34 5.15
C PRO A 62 3.16 -24.11 4.41
N TYR A 63 2.64 -23.88 3.20
CA TYR A 63 2.84 -22.63 2.51
C TYR A 63 2.08 -21.58 3.30
N ALA A 64 2.81 -20.79 4.09
CA ALA A 64 2.27 -19.53 4.59
C ALA A 64 1.93 -18.69 3.35
N LYS A 65 0.65 -18.39 3.17
CA LYS A 65 0.22 -17.37 2.22
C LYS A 65 0.80 -16.05 2.74
N ALA A 66 1.80 -15.53 2.03
CA ALA A 66 2.29 -14.20 2.28
C ALA A 66 1.20 -13.22 1.81
N GLU A 67 0.85 -12.26 2.68
CA GLU A 67 -0.08 -11.18 2.36
C GLU A 67 0.33 -10.49 1.06
N SER A 68 -0.65 -10.22 0.19
CA SER A 68 -0.39 -9.57 -1.09
C SER A 68 -1.58 -8.77 -1.58
N HIS A 69 -1.31 -7.55 -2.03
CA HIS A 69 -2.33 -6.62 -2.51
C HIS A 69 -1.94 -6.07 -3.88
N THR A 70 -2.90 -6.02 -4.81
CA THR A 70 -2.67 -5.48 -6.16
C THR A 70 -3.48 -4.20 -6.37
N VAL A 71 -2.81 -3.14 -6.80
CA VAL A 71 -3.42 -1.87 -7.24
C VAL A 71 -3.36 -1.79 -8.76
N LYS A 72 -4.53 -1.56 -9.37
CA LYS A 72 -4.69 -1.36 -10.82
C LYS A 72 -5.07 0.10 -11.07
N LEU A 73 -4.39 0.73 -12.02
CA LEU A 73 -4.63 2.12 -12.39
C LEU A 73 -5.27 2.19 -13.78
N VAL A 74 -6.41 2.86 -13.88
CA VAL A 74 -7.16 3.01 -15.13
C VAL A 74 -7.33 4.48 -15.45
N ASN A 75 -6.82 4.91 -16.61
CA ASN A 75 -7.00 6.26 -17.14
C ASN A 75 -8.03 6.25 -18.28
N GLN A 76 -9.22 6.76 -18.02
CA GLN A 76 -10.26 6.95 -19.03
C GLN A 76 -10.33 8.40 -19.53
N CYS A 77 -9.53 9.32 -18.96
CA CYS A 77 -9.49 10.72 -19.35
C CYS A 77 -8.89 10.94 -20.75
N GLY A 78 -8.07 9.99 -21.22
CA GLY A 78 -7.31 10.11 -22.47
C GLY A 78 -6.08 11.03 -22.40
N THR A 79 -5.87 11.69 -21.26
CA THR A 79 -4.72 12.55 -20.94
C THR A 79 -4.29 12.35 -19.49
N GLY A 80 -3.15 12.91 -19.11
CA GLY A 80 -2.58 12.74 -17.76
C GLY A 80 -1.93 11.36 -17.56
N THR A 81 -1.22 11.22 -16.44
CA THR A 81 -0.50 9.98 -16.08
C THR A 81 -0.96 9.49 -14.72
N PRO A 82 -1.63 8.32 -14.62
CA PRO A 82 -1.95 7.74 -13.32
C PRO A 82 -0.66 7.51 -12.55
N THR A 83 -0.58 8.00 -11.33
CA THR A 83 0.60 7.86 -10.48
C THR A 83 0.21 7.24 -9.16
N LEU A 84 0.94 6.21 -8.75
CA LEU A 84 0.85 5.58 -7.42
C LEU A 84 2.17 5.84 -6.69
N SER A 85 2.08 6.36 -5.47
CA SER A 85 3.23 6.68 -4.63
C SER A 85 3.02 6.12 -3.22
N GLN A 86 4.11 5.73 -2.58
CA GLN A 86 4.16 5.42 -1.16
C GLN A 86 5.48 5.96 -0.62
N ASN A 87 5.44 6.57 0.58
CA ASN A 87 6.65 7.11 1.22
C ASN A 87 7.47 8.03 0.29
N PHE A 88 6.78 8.91 -0.45
CA PHE A 88 7.40 9.86 -1.37
C PHE A 88 8.12 9.22 -2.58
N ILE A 89 7.94 7.92 -2.81
CA ILE A 89 8.51 7.18 -3.94
C ILE A 89 7.39 6.78 -4.89
N THR A 90 7.52 7.18 -6.15
CA THR A 90 6.63 6.71 -7.22
C THR A 90 6.85 5.23 -7.49
N LEU A 91 5.81 4.43 -7.27
CA LEU A 91 5.81 2.97 -7.43
C LEU A 91 5.30 2.55 -8.81
N SER A 92 4.35 3.29 -9.36
CA SER A 92 3.79 3.03 -10.70
C SER A 92 3.29 4.31 -11.35
N THR A 93 3.41 4.37 -12.68
CA THR A 93 2.85 5.41 -13.54
C THR A 93 1.81 4.87 -14.53
N GLY A 94 1.11 3.78 -14.15
CA GLY A 94 0.01 3.21 -14.92
C GLY A 94 0.05 1.68 -15.08
N ALA A 95 1.13 1.02 -14.69
CA ALA A 95 1.18 -0.43 -14.61
C ALA A 95 0.53 -0.93 -13.30
N ASP A 96 0.02 -2.16 -13.31
CA ASP A 96 -0.41 -2.82 -12.07
C ASP A 96 0.77 -2.90 -11.10
N TYR A 97 0.52 -2.51 -9.84
CA TYR A 97 1.49 -2.64 -8.75
C TYR A 97 1.02 -3.71 -7.78
N THR A 98 1.92 -4.60 -7.36
CA THR A 98 1.62 -5.62 -6.35
C THR A 98 2.58 -5.48 -5.18
N ALA A 99 2.01 -5.22 -4.00
CA ALA A 99 2.72 -5.25 -2.74
C ALA A 99 2.83 -6.68 -2.21
N THR A 100 3.96 -7.00 -1.59
CA THR A 100 4.14 -8.21 -0.77
C THR A 100 4.17 -7.78 0.69
N GLY A 101 3.10 -8.05 1.42
CA GLY A 101 2.82 -7.53 2.77
C GLY A 101 1.86 -6.33 2.77
N PRO A 102 1.64 -5.73 3.96
CA PRO A 102 0.77 -4.57 4.13
C PRO A 102 1.23 -3.40 3.25
N PHE A 103 0.27 -2.73 2.61
CA PHE A 103 0.47 -1.56 1.76
C PHE A 103 -0.25 -0.35 2.35
N GLU A 104 0.41 0.32 3.29
CA GLU A 104 -0.18 1.41 4.07
C GLU A 104 0.27 2.80 3.59
N SER A 105 -0.55 3.83 3.84
CA SER A 105 -0.20 5.24 3.57
C SER A 105 0.25 5.51 2.13
N ALA A 106 -0.35 4.82 1.18
CA ALA A 106 -0.13 5.06 -0.24
C ALA A 106 -1.16 6.04 -0.78
N ILE A 107 -0.80 6.71 -1.87
CA ILE A 107 -1.68 7.66 -2.55
C ILE A 107 -1.63 7.40 -4.05
N ALA A 108 -2.77 7.58 -4.71
CA ALA A 108 -2.84 7.62 -6.16
C ALA A 108 -3.55 8.88 -6.65
N TRP A 109 -3.11 9.39 -7.79
CA TRP A 109 -3.71 10.54 -8.46
C TRP A 109 -3.48 10.47 -9.96
N LEU A 110 -4.20 11.29 -10.72
CA LEU A 110 -3.88 11.52 -12.11
C LEU A 110 -2.95 12.73 -12.19
N GLU A 111 -1.68 12.49 -12.51
CA GLU A 111 -0.71 13.55 -12.74
C GLU A 111 -1.10 14.34 -13.98
N THR A 112 -1.35 15.63 -13.76
CA THR A 112 -1.62 16.66 -14.77
C THR A 112 -0.70 17.84 -14.49
N ASP A 113 -0.54 18.76 -15.43
CA ASP A 113 0.45 19.86 -15.32
C ASP A 113 0.32 20.73 -14.06
N ASP A 114 -0.86 20.75 -13.41
CA ASP A 114 -1.14 21.55 -12.22
C ASP A 114 -0.99 20.79 -10.89
N CYS A 115 -0.68 19.48 -10.93
CA CYS A 115 -0.43 18.73 -9.70
C CYS A 115 0.92 19.12 -9.10
N GLY A 116 0.93 19.35 -7.79
CA GLY A 116 2.14 19.49 -7.00
C GLY A 116 2.73 18.14 -6.61
N PHE A 117 3.87 18.19 -5.94
CA PHE A 117 4.56 17.02 -5.40
C PHE A 117 3.60 16.11 -4.61
N ASN A 118 3.61 14.82 -4.91
CA ASN A 118 2.71 13.80 -4.35
C ASN A 118 1.21 14.12 -4.51
N GLY A 119 0.82 14.61 -5.70
CA GLY A 119 -0.58 14.85 -6.03
C GLY A 119 -1.23 15.99 -5.25
N ARG A 120 -0.42 16.86 -4.61
CA ARG A 120 -0.92 18.11 -4.04
C ARG A 120 -1.67 18.89 -5.13
N TYR A 121 -2.72 19.60 -4.75
CA TYR A 121 -3.60 20.34 -5.67
C TYR A 121 -4.35 19.46 -6.68
N CYS A 122 -4.42 18.16 -6.42
CA CYS A 122 -5.19 17.21 -7.22
C CYS A 122 -6.04 16.31 -6.31
N THR A 123 -7.03 15.64 -6.90
CA THR A 123 -7.86 14.65 -6.23
C THR A 123 -6.99 13.45 -5.89
N LEU A 124 -6.96 13.07 -4.61
CA LEU A 124 -6.22 11.92 -4.13
C LEU A 124 -7.14 10.74 -3.90
N VAL A 125 -6.62 9.54 -4.16
CA VAL A 125 -7.11 8.30 -3.59
C VAL A 125 -6.11 7.90 -2.51
N GLU A 126 -6.51 7.95 -1.23
CA GLU A 126 -5.68 7.52 -0.11
C GLU A 126 -5.93 6.04 0.18
N ILE A 127 -4.86 5.27 0.37
CA ILE A 127 -4.88 3.82 0.29
C ILE A 127 -4.18 3.20 1.50
N THR A 128 -4.87 2.28 2.16
CA THR A 128 -4.30 1.31 3.08
C THR A 128 -4.86 -0.07 2.76
N LEU A 129 -4.02 -0.99 2.28
CA LEU A 129 -4.39 -2.38 2.02
C LEU A 129 -3.64 -3.27 2.99
N LYS A 130 -4.38 -3.98 3.83
CA LYS A 130 -3.83 -4.96 4.76
C LYS A 130 -4.85 -6.01 5.16
N ASN A 131 -4.34 -7.17 5.56
CA ASN A 131 -5.14 -8.24 6.12
C ASN A 131 -5.61 -7.85 7.54
N PRO A 132 -6.92 -7.98 7.86
CA PRO A 132 -7.44 -7.60 9.16
C PRO A 132 -6.86 -8.46 10.29
N THR A 133 -6.36 -7.81 11.33
CA THR A 133 -5.89 -8.46 12.56
C THR A 133 -6.92 -8.41 13.70
N ALA A 134 -7.93 -7.56 13.54
CA ALA A 134 -9.07 -7.40 14.43
C ALA A 134 -10.22 -6.73 13.66
N PRO A 135 -11.47 -6.80 14.13
CA PRO A 135 -12.58 -6.09 13.49
C PRO A 135 -12.34 -4.58 13.43
N GLY A 136 -12.42 -3.98 12.26
CA GLY A 136 -12.13 -2.55 12.04
C GLY A 136 -10.66 -2.27 11.69
N ALA A 137 -9.82 -3.29 11.49
CA ALA A 137 -8.39 -3.13 11.27
C ALA A 137 -7.91 -3.68 9.90
N GLY A 138 -8.83 -3.99 8.99
CA GLY A 138 -8.52 -4.37 7.61
C GLY A 138 -8.11 -3.19 6.73
N SER A 139 -8.33 -3.38 5.43
CA SER A 139 -8.05 -2.39 4.40
C SER A 139 -9.02 -1.21 4.46
N SER A 140 -8.55 -0.03 4.08
CA SER A 140 -9.36 1.18 3.97
C SER A 140 -8.88 2.06 2.83
N VAL A 141 -9.83 2.61 2.08
CA VAL A 141 -9.56 3.53 0.97
C VAL A 141 -10.53 4.69 1.03
N ASP A 142 -10.05 5.87 0.69
CA ASP A 142 -10.87 7.07 0.61
C ASP A 142 -10.45 7.99 -0.54
N LEU A 143 -11.37 8.88 -0.92
CA LEU A 143 -11.10 9.99 -1.85
C LEU A 143 -10.89 11.26 -1.01
N SER A 144 -9.89 12.06 -1.35
CA SER A 144 -9.53 13.25 -0.57
C SER A 144 -9.49 14.52 -1.41
N ILE A 145 -10.32 15.49 -1.02
CA ILE A 145 -10.48 16.83 -1.61
C ILE A 145 -10.47 17.85 -0.45
N ILE A 146 -9.46 17.77 0.42
CA ILE A 146 -9.32 18.67 1.56
C ILE A 146 -8.55 19.92 1.14
N GLU A 147 -9.28 21.02 0.90
CA GLU A 147 -8.70 22.31 0.54
C GLU A 147 -7.88 22.94 1.68
N PRO A 148 -6.84 23.76 1.39
CA PRO A 148 -6.38 24.17 0.05
C PRO A 148 -5.34 23.22 -0.56
N ASN A 149 -4.97 22.14 0.13
CA ASN A 149 -3.84 21.31 -0.27
C ASN A 149 -4.22 20.23 -1.29
N ASN A 150 -5.47 19.80 -1.33
CA ASN A 150 -6.00 18.86 -2.32
C ASN A 150 -7.32 19.41 -2.85
N VAL A 151 -7.41 19.57 -4.17
CA VAL A 151 -8.58 20.15 -4.84
C VAL A 151 -9.07 19.20 -5.92
N PHE A 152 -10.32 19.36 -6.29
CA PHE A 152 -10.88 18.56 -7.38
C PHE A 152 -10.30 19.02 -8.72
N ASN A 153 -9.62 18.11 -9.43
CA ASN A 153 -9.09 18.37 -10.78
C ASN A 153 -9.71 17.43 -11.82
N VAL A 154 -9.82 16.14 -11.50
CA VAL A 154 -10.46 15.14 -12.36
C VAL A 154 -11.39 14.23 -11.55
N PRO A 155 -12.44 13.66 -12.16
CA PRO A 155 -13.19 12.58 -11.56
C PRO A 155 -12.29 11.40 -11.19
N ALA A 156 -12.51 10.84 -10.02
CA ALA A 156 -11.80 9.66 -9.54
C ALA A 156 -12.77 8.71 -8.85
N SER A 157 -12.49 7.42 -8.96
CA SER A 157 -13.21 6.37 -8.25
C SER A 157 -12.27 5.24 -7.90
N PHE A 158 -12.65 4.46 -6.90
CA PHE A 158 -11.99 3.21 -6.58
C PHE A 158 -13.02 2.11 -6.34
N SER A 159 -12.60 0.86 -6.52
CA SER A 159 -13.39 -0.32 -6.14
C SER A 159 -12.48 -1.47 -5.74
N TYR A 160 -12.89 -2.22 -4.72
CA TYR A 160 -12.19 -3.44 -4.31
C TYR A 160 -12.45 -4.59 -5.29
N PHE A 161 -11.45 -5.46 -5.41
CA PHE A 161 -11.56 -6.76 -6.07
C PHE A 161 -10.74 -7.79 -5.28
N ASN A 162 -10.96 -9.09 -5.52
CA ASN A 162 -10.29 -10.16 -4.75
C ASN A 162 -10.59 -10.01 -3.25
N GLY A 163 -11.87 -9.80 -2.93
CA GLY A 163 -12.43 -9.43 -1.64
C GLY A 163 -13.21 -8.12 -1.70
N CYS A 164 -14.36 -8.05 -1.01
CA CYS A 164 -15.31 -6.92 -1.04
C CYS A 164 -15.68 -6.45 -2.46
N GLU A 165 -15.94 -7.38 -3.38
CA GLU A 165 -16.03 -7.10 -4.81
C GLU A 165 -17.00 -5.97 -5.16
N GLY A 166 -16.47 -4.96 -5.86
CA GLY A 166 -17.26 -3.84 -6.38
C GLY A 166 -17.65 -2.80 -5.33
N GLU A 167 -17.33 -3.02 -4.05
CA GLU A 167 -17.45 -1.97 -3.05
C GLU A 167 -16.44 -0.86 -3.35
N GLY A 168 -16.92 0.37 -3.38
CA GLY A 168 -16.13 1.51 -3.83
C GLY A 168 -16.82 2.83 -3.62
N LYS A 169 -16.09 3.92 -3.88
CA LYS A 169 -16.61 5.29 -3.88
C LYS A 169 -16.17 6.02 -5.14
N SER A 170 -16.93 7.03 -5.52
CA SER A 170 -16.67 7.81 -6.72
C SER A 170 -16.98 9.29 -6.52
N CYS A 171 -16.13 10.14 -7.08
CA CYS A 171 -16.35 11.57 -7.12
C CYS A 171 -16.23 12.10 -8.54
N SER A 172 -17.26 12.81 -8.99
CA SER A 172 -17.33 13.44 -10.31
C SER A 172 -17.33 14.96 -10.28
N SER A 173 -17.24 15.57 -9.10
CA SER A 173 -17.23 17.02 -8.89
C SER A 173 -16.53 17.40 -7.59
N SER A 174 -16.22 18.69 -7.43
CA SER A 174 -15.68 19.26 -6.18
C SER A 174 -16.56 19.00 -4.98
N ASP A 175 -17.89 19.06 -5.11
CA ASP A 175 -18.80 18.98 -3.94
C ASP A 175 -19.19 17.53 -3.59
N CYS A 176 -18.34 16.57 -3.94
CA CYS A 176 -18.62 15.15 -3.80
C CYS A 176 -18.72 14.72 -2.33
N VAL A 177 -19.86 14.17 -1.92
CA VAL A 177 -20.09 13.69 -0.54
C VAL A 177 -19.34 12.40 -0.20
N ASP A 178 -18.81 11.70 -1.21
CA ASP A 178 -18.04 10.46 -1.04
C ASP A 178 -16.54 10.72 -0.83
N ALA A 179 -16.09 11.98 -0.79
CA ALA A 179 -14.72 12.36 -0.47
C ALA A 179 -14.62 13.05 0.89
N PHE A 180 -13.43 12.98 1.49
CA PHE A 180 -13.05 13.84 2.60
C PHE A 180 -12.90 15.29 2.11
N HIS A 181 -13.67 16.20 2.71
CA HIS A 181 -13.54 17.66 2.61
C HIS A 181 -12.97 18.24 3.90
N ALA A 182 -13.13 17.53 5.00
CA ALA A 182 -12.53 17.80 6.29
C ALA A 182 -12.04 16.48 6.91
N ALA A 183 -11.02 16.55 7.78
CA ALA A 183 -10.44 15.38 8.46
C ALA A 183 -11.43 14.59 9.37
N THR A 184 -12.68 15.02 9.46
CA THR A 184 -13.75 14.41 10.26
C THR A 184 -14.80 13.68 9.42
N ASP A 185 -14.65 13.63 8.10
CA ASP A 185 -15.64 13.06 7.17
C ASP A 185 -15.52 11.54 7.09
N TRP A 186 -15.60 10.85 8.23
CA TRP A 186 -15.35 9.42 8.34
C TRP A 186 -16.27 8.54 7.47
N ASP A 187 -17.44 9.05 7.06
CA ASP A 187 -18.36 8.36 6.16
C ASP A 187 -17.84 8.30 4.70
N ALA A 188 -16.81 9.10 4.36
CA ALA A 188 -16.11 9.04 3.08
C ALA A 188 -15.06 7.93 3.01
N LEU A 189 -14.67 7.35 4.16
CA LEU A 189 -13.78 6.19 4.20
C LEU A 189 -14.56 4.90 3.96
N LEU A 190 -14.08 4.06 3.05
CA LEU A 190 -14.61 2.72 2.85
C LEU A 190 -13.64 1.69 3.40
N GLN A 191 -14.15 0.75 4.17
CA GLN A 191 -13.37 -0.29 4.83
C GLN A 191 -13.71 -1.67 4.24
N CYS A 192 -12.70 -2.50 4.05
CA CYS A 192 -12.83 -3.91 3.67
C CYS A 192 -12.08 -4.81 4.66
N GLU A 193 -12.74 -5.86 5.12
CA GLU A 193 -12.24 -6.78 6.17
C GLU A 193 -11.93 -8.17 5.60
N GLU A 194 -11.51 -8.24 4.34
CA GLU A 194 -11.05 -9.48 3.69
C GLU A 194 -9.54 -9.47 3.49
N ASP A 195 -8.95 -10.67 3.42
CA ASP A 195 -7.53 -10.86 3.17
C ASP A 195 -7.19 -10.65 1.69
N ASP A 196 -5.98 -10.14 1.42
CA ASP A 196 -5.35 -10.06 0.10
C ASP A 196 -6.15 -9.25 -0.93
N VAL A 197 -6.94 -8.27 -0.47
CA VAL A 197 -7.78 -7.44 -1.33
C VAL A 197 -6.95 -6.65 -2.32
N GLY A 198 -7.48 -6.51 -3.53
CA GLY A 198 -6.99 -5.63 -4.57
C GLY A 198 -7.84 -4.37 -4.71
N LEU A 199 -7.28 -3.37 -5.37
CA LEU A 199 -7.94 -2.09 -5.62
C LEU A 199 -7.83 -1.71 -7.10
N ILE A 200 -8.95 -1.39 -7.74
CA ILE A 200 -8.98 -0.73 -9.04
C ILE A 200 -9.27 0.74 -8.80
N ILE A 201 -8.41 1.60 -9.31
CA ILE A 201 -8.56 3.06 -9.30
C ILE A 201 -8.81 3.52 -10.72
N THR A 202 -9.89 4.27 -10.93
CA THR A 202 -10.28 4.79 -12.24
C THR A 202 -10.39 6.31 -12.21
N PHE A 203 -9.73 6.95 -13.17
CA PHE A 203 -9.86 8.37 -13.45
C PHE A 203 -10.68 8.57 -14.74
N CYS A 204 -11.66 9.50 -14.72
CA CYS A 204 -12.60 9.88 -15.80
C CYS A 204 -13.34 8.76 -16.58
#